data_AF-A0A5N5TBD9-F1
#
_entry.id   AF-A0A5N5TBD9-F1
#
_cell.length_a   1.000
_cell.length_b   1.000
_cell.length_c   1.000
_cell.angle_alpha   90.00
_cell.angle_beta   90.00
_cell.angle_gamma   90.00
#
_symmetry.space_group_name_H-M   'P 1'
#
loop_
_entity.id
_entity.type
_entity.pdbx_description
1 polymer ?
#
loop_
_entity_poly.entity_id
_entity_poly.type
_entity_poly.pdbx_seq_one_letter_code
_entity_poly.pdbx_strand_id
1 'polypeptide(L)'
;MWTIRKWRLRLPVLFFGWFACSLVYYGVSLNPPDLRTGKYLYMFLGGVLEIPAYLMLWPANKYIGRKKCMVILFFSCAVSILGTLFVSLQKNTGNMLQSFYVWLLVLSLIGKFAITAAFQLLWIFSIELIPTEFRSVILGEASVCGKFGSFFSPYIVDLLREAKEWVPSAIFGGISLIAGCLMVFLPETRDQNLAESTEKTEIISKKVKEDQ
;
A
#
# COMPACT_ATOMS: atom_id res chain seq x y z
N MET A 1 -19.58 17.23 -7.62
CA MET A 1 -19.03 18.28 -8.52
C MET A 1 -17.50 18.15 -8.61
N TRP A 2 -17.01 17.41 -9.61
CA TRP A 2 -15.61 16.99 -9.78
C TRP A 2 -14.87 17.90 -10.79
N THR A 3 -14.14 18.91 -10.32
CA THR A 3 -13.44 19.89 -11.18
C THR A 3 -12.06 19.38 -11.63
N ILE A 4 -11.64 19.67 -12.87
CA ILE A 4 -10.31 19.34 -13.48
C ILE A 4 -9.12 19.64 -12.55
N ARG A 5 -9.21 20.69 -11.73
CA ARG A 5 -8.17 21.07 -10.76
C ARG A 5 -7.98 20.04 -9.63
N LYS A 6 -9.03 19.31 -9.25
CA LYS A 6 -8.98 18.24 -8.24
C LYS A 6 -8.34 16.95 -8.80
N TRP A 7 -8.50 16.69 -10.11
CA TRP A 7 -7.86 15.57 -10.80
C TRP A 7 -6.34 15.65 -10.79
N ARG A 8 -5.80 16.83 -11.09
CA ARG A 8 -4.35 17.08 -11.15
C ARG A 8 -3.62 16.83 -9.83
N LEU A 9 -4.29 16.96 -8.69
CA LEU A 9 -3.70 16.72 -7.37
C LEU A 9 -3.91 15.28 -6.88
N ARG A 10 -4.98 14.60 -7.31
CA ARG A 10 -5.33 13.26 -6.85
C ARG A 10 -4.63 12.15 -7.64
N LEU A 11 -4.42 12.34 -8.93
CA LEU A 11 -3.75 11.35 -9.80
C LEU A 11 -2.30 11.07 -9.37
N PRO A 12 -1.45 12.09 -9.11
CA PRO A 12 -0.07 11.83 -8.67
C PRO A 12 -0.01 11.09 -7.33
N VAL A 13 -0.94 11.39 -6.41
CA VAL A 13 -1.02 10.69 -5.12
C VAL A 13 -1.41 9.23 -5.31
N LEU A 14 -2.33 8.94 -6.25
CA LEU A 14 -2.68 7.58 -6.60
C LEU A 14 -1.47 6.83 -7.21
N PHE A 15 -0.78 7.44 -8.18
CA PHE A 15 0.41 6.85 -8.78
C PHE A 15 1.54 6.61 -7.77
N PHE A 16 1.77 7.55 -6.86
CA PHE A 16 2.72 7.37 -5.76
C PHE A 16 2.28 6.24 -4.81
N GLY A 17 0.99 6.12 -4.51
CA GLY A 17 0.43 5.01 -3.74
C GLY A 17 0.70 3.65 -4.37
N TRP A 18 0.51 3.54 -5.69
CA TRP A 18 0.81 2.32 -6.44
C TRP A 18 2.30 1.99 -6.44
N PHE A 19 3.15 3.00 -6.70
CA PHE A 19 4.60 2.87 -6.63
C PHE A 19 5.06 2.39 -5.24
N ALA A 20 4.62 3.08 -4.17
CA ALA A 20 4.99 2.77 -2.80
C ALA A 20 4.49 1.38 -2.37
N CYS A 21 3.26 1.04 -2.70
CA CYS A 21 2.66 -0.24 -2.31
C CYS A 21 3.37 -1.42 -2.99
N SER A 22 3.64 -1.33 -4.30
CA SER A 22 4.42 -2.34 -5.00
C SER A 22 5.85 -2.42 -4.46
N LEU A 23 6.54 -1.29 -4.28
CA LEU A 23 7.91 -1.28 -3.76
C LEU A 23 8.03 -2.00 -2.40
N VAL A 24 7.12 -1.71 -1.46
CA VAL A 24 7.11 -2.30 -0.12
C VAL A 24 6.66 -3.76 -0.16
N TYR A 25 5.65 -4.11 -0.97
CA TYR A 25 5.17 -5.50 -1.08
C TYR A 25 6.28 -6.45 -1.56
N TYR A 26 6.98 -6.06 -2.63
CA TYR A 26 8.12 -6.83 -3.12
C TYR A 26 9.30 -6.75 -2.16
N GLY A 27 9.50 -5.61 -1.47
CA GLY A 27 10.65 -5.39 -0.60
C GLY A 27 10.60 -6.26 0.64
N VAL A 28 9.42 -6.37 1.25
CA VAL A 28 9.15 -7.26 2.39
C VAL A 28 9.20 -8.73 1.94
N SER A 29 8.68 -9.06 0.76
CA SER A 29 8.68 -10.44 0.27
C SER A 29 10.07 -10.95 -0.12
N LEU A 30 10.93 -10.07 -0.65
CA LEU A 30 12.29 -10.38 -1.08
C LEU A 30 13.32 -10.25 0.05
N ASN A 31 12.95 -9.63 1.18
CA ASN A 31 13.81 -9.52 2.35
C ASN A 31 13.33 -10.42 3.52
N PRO A 32 13.46 -11.75 3.42
CA PRO A 32 13.19 -12.61 4.56
C PRO A 32 14.24 -12.33 5.66
N PRO A 33 13.81 -12.28 6.94
CA PRO A 33 14.74 -12.17 8.06
C PRO A 33 15.75 -13.34 8.02
N ASP A 34 16.99 -13.09 8.45
CA ASP A 34 18.09 -14.07 8.39
C ASP A 34 17.92 -15.25 9.36
N LEU A 35 16.93 -16.08 9.07
CA LEU A 35 16.66 -17.34 9.72
C LEU A 35 17.16 -18.43 8.79
N ARG A 36 18.41 -18.90 8.94
CA ARG A 36 18.98 -19.97 8.11
C ARG A 36 18.04 -21.18 7.94
N THR A 37 17.24 -21.50 8.95
CA THR A 37 16.25 -22.60 8.92
C THR A 37 14.80 -22.13 8.70
N GLY A 38 14.53 -20.82 8.79
CA GLY A 38 13.18 -20.24 8.80
C GLY A 38 12.74 -19.49 7.54
N LYS A 39 13.61 -19.32 6.54
CA LYS A 39 13.26 -18.61 5.27
C LYS A 39 12.08 -19.27 4.55
N TYR A 40 12.08 -20.60 4.46
CA TYR A 40 10.97 -21.36 3.87
C TYR A 40 9.66 -21.21 4.65
N LEU A 41 9.75 -21.22 5.99
CA LEU A 41 8.59 -21.02 6.86
C LEU A 41 8.01 -19.61 6.69
N TYR A 42 8.85 -18.58 6.59
CA TYR A 42 8.42 -17.21 6.34
C TYR A 42 7.72 -17.07 4.98
N MET A 43 8.27 -17.66 3.92
CA MET A 43 7.62 -17.65 2.60
C MET A 43 6.28 -18.40 2.62
N PHE A 44 6.22 -19.57 3.26
CA PHE A 44 5.01 -20.36 3.39
C PHE A 44 3.93 -19.60 4.18
N LEU A 45 4.25 -19.11 5.38
CA LEU A 45 3.33 -18.30 6.20
C LEU A 45 2.92 -17.02 5.49
N GLY A 46 3.86 -16.38 4.80
CA GLY A 46 3.62 -15.18 4.01
C GLY A 46 2.61 -15.43 2.89
N GLY A 47 2.67 -16.57 2.20
CA GLY A 47 1.69 -16.96 1.18
C GLY A 47 0.34 -17.34 1.77
N VAL A 48 0.32 -18.13 2.85
CA VAL A 48 -0.93 -18.49 3.55
C VAL A 48 -1.66 -17.26 4.08
N LEU A 49 -0.94 -16.23 4.53
CA LEU A 49 -1.50 -14.98 5.03
C LEU A 49 -2.12 -14.08 3.94
N GLU A 50 -1.86 -14.32 2.66
CA GLU A 50 -2.51 -13.54 1.60
C GLU A 50 -4.01 -13.86 1.53
N ILE A 51 -4.40 -15.12 1.70
CA ILE A 51 -5.80 -15.56 1.69
C ILE A 51 -6.66 -14.82 2.74
N PRO A 52 -6.30 -14.80 4.05
CA PRO A 52 -7.06 -14.05 5.04
C PRO A 52 -6.97 -12.54 4.83
N ALA A 53 -5.88 -12.01 4.26
CA ALA A 53 -5.79 -10.59 3.92
C ALA A 53 -6.87 -10.21 2.90
N TYR A 54 -7.10 -11.05 1.88
CA TYR A 54 -8.18 -10.85 0.91
C TYR A 54 -9.57 -10.94 1.54
N LEU A 55 -9.80 -11.92 2.42
CA LEU A 55 -11.10 -12.14 3.07
C LEU A 55 -11.46 -11.03 4.06
N MET A 56 -10.49 -10.53 4.83
CA MET A 56 -10.73 -9.50 5.86
C MET A 56 -11.04 -8.12 5.28
N LEU A 57 -10.68 -7.86 4.01
CA LEU A 57 -10.96 -6.58 3.37
C LEU A 57 -12.45 -6.31 3.19
N TRP A 58 -13.25 -7.33 2.90
CA TRP A 58 -14.68 -7.16 2.67
C TRP A 58 -15.44 -6.59 3.88
N PRO A 59 -15.33 -7.18 5.09
CA PRO A 59 -15.94 -6.59 6.29
C PRO A 59 -15.26 -5.27 6.69
N ALA A 60 -13.93 -5.17 6.64
CA ALA A 60 -13.22 -3.95 7.01
C ALA A 60 -13.71 -2.73 6.20
N ASN A 61 -13.93 -2.94 4.91
CA ASN A 61 -14.41 -1.90 4.02
C ASN A 61 -15.87 -1.49 4.32
N LYS A 62 -16.73 -2.46 4.66
CA LYS A 62 -18.14 -2.23 5.00
C LYS A 62 -18.32 -1.40 6.27
N TYR A 63 -17.47 -1.60 7.29
CA TYR A 63 -17.63 -0.93 8.59
C TYR A 63 -16.80 0.35 8.71
N ILE A 64 -15.54 0.37 8.32
CA ILE A 64 -14.58 1.46 8.63
C ILE A 64 -14.56 2.56 7.54
N GLY A 65 -14.92 2.22 6.31
CA GLY A 65 -14.81 3.09 5.14
C GLY A 65 -13.47 2.97 4.43
N ARG A 66 -13.48 3.26 3.12
CA ARG A 66 -12.42 2.90 2.16
C ARG A 66 -11.13 3.63 2.45
N LYS A 67 -11.20 4.96 2.60
CA LYS A 67 -10.01 5.78 2.84
C LYS A 67 -9.41 5.51 4.21
N LYS A 68 -10.25 5.46 5.26
CA LYS A 68 -9.77 5.18 6.62
C LYS A 68 -9.09 3.81 6.70
N CYS A 69 -9.69 2.79 6.07
CA CYS A 69 -9.09 1.47 6.01
C CYS A 69 -7.73 1.48 5.31
N MET A 70 -7.59 2.15 4.15
CA MET A 70 -6.29 2.31 3.49
C MET A 70 -5.24 2.97 4.38
N VAL A 71 -5.60 4.10 4.99
CA VAL A 71 -4.68 4.86 5.84
C VAL A 71 -4.21 4.00 7.01
N ILE A 72 -5.13 3.31 7.69
CA ILE A 72 -4.80 2.39 8.79
C ILE A 72 -3.88 1.25 8.32
N LEU A 73 -4.11 0.70 7.13
CA LEU A 73 -3.26 -0.36 6.57
C LEU A 73 -1.85 0.13 6.24
N PHE A 74 -1.69 1.31 5.63
CA PHE A 74 -0.37 1.89 5.36
C PHE A 74 0.38 2.26 6.64
N PHE A 75 -0.32 2.80 7.65
CA PHE A 75 0.30 3.12 8.94
C PHE A 75 0.66 1.86 9.73
N SER A 76 -0.21 0.84 9.77
CA SER A 76 0.11 -0.43 10.43
C SER A 76 1.27 -1.15 9.76
N CYS A 77 1.37 -1.08 8.43
CA CYS A 77 2.53 -1.57 7.68
C CYS A 77 3.81 -0.80 8.07
N ALA A 78 3.76 0.54 8.07
CA ALA A 78 4.90 1.37 8.44
C ALA A 78 5.39 1.09 9.86
N VAL A 79 4.48 1.02 10.85
CA VAL A 79 4.80 0.71 12.24
C VAL A 79 5.43 -0.68 12.36
N SER A 80 4.89 -1.67 11.65
CA SER A 80 5.40 -3.04 11.70
C SER A 80 6.81 -3.14 11.11
N ILE A 81 7.04 -2.52 9.95
CA ILE A 81 8.36 -2.52 9.29
C ILE A 81 9.38 -1.70 10.08
N LEU A 82 9.01 -0.51 10.58
CA LEU A 82 9.90 0.28 11.45
C LEU A 82 10.17 -0.43 12.78
N GLY A 83 9.21 -1.20 13.30
CA GLY A 83 9.43 -2.07 14.45
C GLY A 83 10.50 -3.13 14.19
N THR A 84 10.56 -3.71 12.98
CA THR A 84 11.65 -4.64 12.64
C THR A 84 13.03 -3.97 12.65
N LEU A 85 13.11 -2.68 12.34
CA LEU A 85 14.36 -1.90 12.43
C LEU A 85 14.83 -1.79 13.88
N PHE A 86 13.95 -1.43 14.81
CA PHE A 86 14.32 -1.34 16.24
C PHE A 86 14.81 -2.67 16.79
N VAL A 87 14.14 -3.77 16.43
CA VAL A 87 14.56 -5.12 16.85
C VAL A 87 15.90 -5.52 16.21
N SER A 88 16.14 -5.15 14.95
CA SER A 88 17.40 -5.45 14.25
C SER A 88 18.59 -4.66 14.82
N LEU A 89 18.37 -3.43 15.29
CA LEU A 89 19.40 -2.65 15.99
C LEU A 89 19.76 -3.26 17.34
N GLN A 90 18.77 -3.80 18.07
CA GLN A 90 18.96 -4.37 19.41
C GLN A 90 19.63 -5.75 19.39
N LYS A 91 19.56 -6.47 18.26
CA LYS A 91 20.29 -7.73 18.01
C LYS A 91 21.81 -7.60 18.21
N ASN A 92 22.36 -6.39 18.03
CA ASN A 92 23.80 -6.13 18.14
C ASN A 92 24.30 -5.96 19.59
N THR A 93 23.42 -5.81 20.58
CA THR A 93 23.80 -5.42 21.97
C THR A 93 23.84 -6.59 22.96
N GLY A 94 23.47 -7.79 22.54
CA GLY A 94 23.65 -9.02 23.32
C GLY A 94 22.50 -9.35 24.28
N ASN A 95 22.18 -10.66 24.28
CA ASN A 95 21.33 -11.41 25.21
C ASN A 95 19.86 -11.63 24.78
N MET A 96 19.49 -12.92 24.68
CA MET A 96 18.19 -13.53 24.26
C MET A 96 17.86 -13.60 22.77
N LEU A 97 18.73 -14.26 21.99
CA LEU A 97 18.57 -14.50 20.55
C LEU A 97 17.20 -15.08 20.14
N GLN A 98 16.65 -16.08 20.83
CA GLN A 98 15.44 -16.80 20.35
C GLN A 98 14.14 -15.98 20.33
N SER A 99 13.86 -15.18 21.38
CA SER A 99 12.62 -14.40 21.46
C SER A 99 12.57 -13.27 20.43
N PHE A 100 13.71 -12.61 20.16
CA PHE A 100 13.77 -11.53 19.17
C PHE A 100 13.49 -12.02 17.74
N TYR A 101 13.85 -13.26 17.40
CA TYR A 101 13.55 -13.84 16.09
C TYR A 101 12.07 -14.06 15.85
N VAL A 102 11.33 -14.51 16.86
CA VAL A 102 9.87 -14.68 16.77
C VAL A 102 9.20 -13.33 16.56
N TRP A 103 9.64 -12.30 17.30
CA TRP A 103 9.14 -10.94 17.11
C TRP A 103 9.43 -10.38 15.72
N LEU A 104 10.65 -10.57 15.17
CA LEU A 104 10.97 -10.17 13.80
C LEU A 104 10.06 -10.85 12.77
N LEU A 105 9.81 -12.15 12.93
CA LEU A 105 8.88 -12.89 12.07
C LEU A 105 7.46 -12.33 12.16
N VAL A 106 6.93 -12.19 13.38
CA VAL A 106 5.56 -11.72 13.60
C VAL A 106 5.38 -10.31 13.04
N LEU A 107 6.30 -9.38 13.30
CA LEU A 107 6.23 -8.02 12.76
C LEU A 107 6.33 -8.01 11.22
N SER A 108 7.22 -8.82 10.63
CA SER A 108 7.35 -8.92 9.18
C SER A 108 6.09 -9.52 8.53
N LEU A 109 5.44 -10.47 9.19
CA LEU A 109 4.19 -11.08 8.74
C LEU A 109 3.00 -10.13 8.87
N ILE A 110 2.92 -9.34 9.96
CA ILE A 110 1.91 -8.28 10.12
C ILE A 110 2.10 -7.20 9.04
N GLY A 111 3.35 -6.78 8.81
CA GLY A 111 3.68 -5.83 7.74
C GLY A 111 3.28 -6.37 6.36
N LYS A 112 3.57 -7.64 6.07
CA LYS A 112 3.16 -8.33 4.84
C LYS A 112 1.64 -8.41 4.69
N PHE A 113 0.93 -8.79 5.75
CA PHE A 113 -0.53 -8.82 5.76
C PHE A 113 -1.12 -7.43 5.46
N ALA A 114 -0.62 -6.39 6.13
CA ALA A 114 -1.11 -5.03 5.98
C ALA A 114 -0.88 -4.48 4.57
N ILE A 115 0.29 -4.74 3.95
CA ILE A 115 0.58 -4.26 2.60
C ILE A 115 -0.21 -5.02 1.53
N THR A 116 -0.39 -6.33 1.67
CA THR A 116 -1.25 -7.12 0.74
C THR A 116 -2.69 -6.63 0.79
N ALA A 117 -3.21 -6.39 2.00
CA ALA A 117 -4.54 -5.83 2.17
C ALA A 117 -4.65 -4.41 1.55
N ALA A 118 -3.64 -3.56 1.78
CA ALA A 118 -3.59 -2.21 1.20
C ALA A 118 -3.57 -2.25 -0.33
N PHE A 119 -2.80 -3.16 -0.94
CA PHE A 119 -2.69 -3.29 -2.39
C PHE A 119 -4.03 -3.64 -3.03
N GLN A 120 -4.76 -4.59 -2.46
CA GLN A 120 -6.08 -4.96 -2.95
C GLN A 120 -7.09 -3.81 -2.78
N LEU A 121 -7.07 -3.13 -1.64
CA LEU A 121 -7.95 -1.98 -1.44
C LEU A 121 -7.63 -0.84 -2.42
N LEU A 122 -6.34 -0.66 -2.75
CA LEU A 122 -5.85 0.30 -3.75
C LEU A 122 -6.40 0.05 -5.13
N TRP A 123 -6.48 -1.21 -5.55
CA TRP A 123 -7.15 -1.60 -6.78
C TRP A 123 -8.62 -1.17 -6.80
N ILE A 124 -9.39 -1.54 -5.76
CA ILE A 124 -10.83 -1.24 -5.71
C ILE A 124 -11.07 0.27 -5.59
N PHE A 125 -10.23 0.98 -4.85
CA PHE A 125 -10.33 2.43 -4.74
C PHE A 125 -10.02 3.14 -6.06
N SER A 126 -9.03 2.64 -6.81
CA SER A 126 -8.67 3.20 -8.12
C SER A 126 -9.84 3.13 -9.10
N ILE A 127 -10.54 1.99 -9.17
CA ILE A 127 -11.69 1.84 -10.08
C ILE A 127 -12.89 2.72 -9.70
N GLU A 128 -13.05 3.06 -8.42
CA GLU A 128 -14.13 3.93 -7.96
C GLU A 128 -13.82 5.41 -8.13
N LEU A 129 -12.55 5.78 -7.96
CA LEU A 129 -12.09 7.14 -8.15
C LEU A 129 -12.10 7.53 -9.64
N ILE A 130 -11.81 6.57 -10.53
CA ILE A 130 -11.62 6.83 -11.96
C ILE A 130 -12.95 6.66 -12.75
N PRO A 131 -13.38 7.66 -13.53
CA PRO A 131 -14.58 7.58 -14.36
C PRO A 131 -14.41 6.49 -15.40
N THR A 132 -15.53 5.87 -15.79
CA THR A 132 -15.54 4.70 -16.68
C THR A 132 -14.83 4.93 -18.00
N GLU A 133 -14.88 6.15 -18.55
CA GLU A 133 -14.24 6.54 -19.82
C GLU A 133 -12.71 6.40 -19.79
N PHE A 134 -12.07 6.83 -18.70
CA PHE A 134 -10.61 6.86 -18.58
C PHE A 134 -10.05 5.78 -17.66
N ARG A 135 -10.91 4.92 -17.11
CA ARG A 135 -10.54 3.90 -16.10
C ARG A 135 -9.40 3.02 -16.58
N SER A 136 -9.51 2.44 -17.77
CA SER A 136 -8.51 1.50 -18.29
C SER A 136 -7.16 2.17 -18.54
N VAL A 137 -7.15 3.41 -19.02
CA VAL A 137 -5.92 4.16 -19.31
C VAL A 137 -5.19 4.52 -18.03
N ILE A 138 -5.87 5.20 -17.09
CA ILE A 138 -5.26 5.67 -15.85
C ILE A 138 -4.84 4.49 -14.96
N LEU A 139 -5.61 3.40 -14.94
CA LEU A 139 -5.23 2.18 -14.19
C LEU A 139 -4.02 1.48 -14.82
N GLY A 140 -3.91 1.52 -16.15
CA GLY A 140 -2.73 1.07 -16.89
C GLY A 140 -1.48 1.88 -16.53
N GLU A 141 -1.58 3.21 -16.55
CA GLU A 141 -0.50 4.12 -16.14
C GLU A 141 -0.08 3.90 -14.68
N ALA A 142 -1.06 3.80 -13.77
CA ALA A 142 -0.81 3.52 -12.35
C ALA A 142 -0.08 2.17 -12.16
N SER A 143 -0.45 1.15 -12.94
CA SER A 143 0.19 -0.15 -12.90
C SER A 143 1.63 -0.10 -13.41
N VAL A 144 1.92 0.71 -14.43
CA VAL A 144 3.30 0.95 -14.90
C VAL A 144 4.12 1.64 -13.80
N CYS A 145 3.58 2.65 -13.13
CA CYS A 145 4.22 3.26 -11.96
C CYS A 145 4.48 2.24 -10.84
N GLY A 146 3.53 1.35 -10.55
CA GLY A 146 3.71 0.26 -9.59
C GLY A 146 4.85 -0.69 -9.97
N LYS A 147 4.97 -1.06 -11.26
CA LYS A 147 6.04 -1.93 -11.76
C LYS A 147 7.42 -1.31 -11.61
N PHE A 148 7.56 0.01 -11.73
CA PHE A 148 8.83 0.67 -11.38
C PHE A 148 9.19 0.43 -9.91
N GLY A 149 8.22 0.50 -8.99
CA GLY A 149 8.42 0.13 -7.59
C GLY A 149 8.91 -1.31 -7.44
N SER A 150 8.30 -2.26 -8.13
CA SER A 150 8.75 -3.66 -8.14
C SER A 150 10.17 -3.83 -8.68
N PHE A 151 10.54 -3.07 -9.71
CA PHE A 151 11.88 -3.12 -10.32
C PHE A 151 12.97 -2.61 -9.37
N PHE A 152 12.71 -1.52 -8.65
CA PHE A 152 13.67 -0.98 -7.68
C PHE A 152 13.77 -1.82 -6.40
N SER A 153 12.71 -2.55 -6.05
CA SER A 153 12.62 -3.31 -4.80
C SER A 153 13.79 -4.28 -4.54
N PRO A 154 14.11 -5.26 -5.43
CA PRO A 154 15.24 -6.16 -5.23
C PRO A 154 16.57 -5.41 -5.16
N TYR A 155 16.76 -4.38 -5.98
CA TYR A 155 17.99 -3.59 -5.99
C TYR A 155 18.23 -2.88 -4.65
N ILE A 156 17.18 -2.35 -4.04
CA ILE A 156 17.25 -1.76 -2.70
C ILE A 156 17.57 -2.82 -1.65
N VAL A 157 16.96 -4.01 -1.72
CA VAL A 157 17.23 -5.07 -0.74
C VAL A 157 18.67 -5.57 -0.86
N ASP A 158 19.12 -5.93 -2.06
CA ASP A 158 20.42 -6.57 -2.25
C ASP A 158 21.57 -5.60 -1.98
N LEU A 159 21.53 -4.38 -2.56
CA LEU A 159 22.61 -3.41 -2.42
C LEU A 159 22.73 -2.85 -1.00
N LEU A 160 21.60 -2.60 -0.32
CA LEU A 160 21.64 -1.98 1.01
C LEU A 160 21.81 -3.00 2.14
N ARG A 161 21.48 -4.28 1.90
CA ARG A 161 21.76 -5.36 2.84
C ARG A 161 23.27 -5.57 3.02
N GLU A 162 24.05 -5.42 1.96
CA GLU A 162 25.52 -5.49 2.03
C GLU A 162 26.13 -4.36 2.88
N ALA A 163 25.50 -3.18 2.85
CA ALA A 163 25.96 -2.06 3.66
C ALA A 163 25.55 -2.20 5.13
N LYS A 164 24.24 -2.28 5.41
CA LYS A 164 23.67 -2.38 6.77
C LYS A 164 22.28 -3.03 6.75
N GLU A 165 22.09 -4.11 7.51
CA GLU A 165 20.85 -4.91 7.56
C GLU A 165 19.56 -4.09 7.86
N TRP A 166 19.66 -2.97 8.57
CA TRP A 166 18.49 -2.16 8.98
C TRP A 166 18.04 -1.13 7.94
N VAL A 167 18.85 -0.81 6.94
CA VAL A 167 18.59 0.29 5.99
C VAL A 167 17.40 -0.01 5.06
N PRO A 168 17.26 -1.22 4.48
CA PRO A 168 16.08 -1.54 3.66
C PRO A 168 14.77 -1.36 4.43
N SER A 169 14.72 -1.80 5.70
CA SER A 169 13.55 -1.65 6.56
C SER A 169 13.22 -0.18 6.86
N ALA A 170 14.24 0.67 7.08
CA ALA A 170 14.02 2.11 7.25
C ALA A 170 13.35 2.74 6.02
N ILE A 171 13.82 2.38 4.82
CA ILE A 171 13.33 2.95 3.56
C ILE A 171 11.90 2.49 3.29
N PHE A 172 11.61 1.19 3.40
CA PHE A 172 10.25 0.68 3.18
C PHE A 172 9.26 1.21 4.22
N GLY A 173 9.66 1.28 5.49
CA GLY A 173 8.84 1.88 6.54
C GLY A 173 8.57 3.37 6.31
N GLY A 174 9.59 4.13 5.92
CA GLY A 174 9.49 5.56 5.61
C GLY A 174 8.60 5.84 4.40
N ILE A 175 8.77 5.10 3.31
CA ILE A 175 7.95 5.22 2.11
C ILE A 175 6.49 4.86 2.41
N SER A 176 6.25 3.80 3.19
CA SER A 176 4.89 3.43 3.62
C SER A 176 4.24 4.52 4.48
N LEU A 177 5.01 5.20 5.34
CA LEU A 177 4.51 6.31 6.16
C LEU A 177 4.14 7.52 5.30
N ILE A 178 5.00 7.89 4.36
CA ILE A 178 4.74 8.98 3.40
C ILE A 178 3.50 8.65 2.56
N ALA A 179 3.38 7.41 2.08
CA ALA A 179 2.20 6.96 1.33
C ALA A 179 0.93 7.04 2.18
N GLY A 180 0.96 6.59 3.44
CA GLY A 180 -0.15 6.70 4.38
C GLY A 180 -0.58 8.16 4.60
N CYS A 181 0.37 9.07 4.79
CA CYS A 181 0.12 10.51 4.91
C CYS A 181 -0.51 11.10 3.64
N LEU A 182 0.00 10.75 2.46
CA LEU A 182 -0.53 11.23 1.18
C LEU A 182 -1.95 10.72 0.92
N MET A 183 -2.27 9.49 1.33
CA MET A 183 -3.62 8.90 1.22
C MET A 183 -4.66 9.65 2.06
N VAL A 184 -4.26 10.37 3.11
CA VAL A 184 -5.19 11.23 3.88
C VAL A 184 -5.71 12.40 3.04
N PHE A 185 -4.98 12.84 2.01
CA PHE A 185 -5.44 13.92 1.12
C PHE A 185 -6.46 13.45 0.07
N LEU A 186 -6.64 12.14 -0.10
CA LEU A 186 -7.65 11.61 -1.01
C LEU A 186 -9.08 11.77 -0.44
N PRO A 187 -10.08 12.04 -1.29
CA PRO A 187 -11.48 12.08 -0.88
C PRO A 187 -11.96 10.68 -0.48
N GLU A 188 -12.91 10.61 0.44
CA GLU A 188 -13.61 9.37 0.75
C GLU A 188 -14.50 8.96 -0.44
N THR A 189 -14.36 7.72 -0.93
CA THR A 189 -15.19 7.16 -2.02
C THR A 189 -16.41 6.40 -1.52
N ARG A 190 -16.52 6.17 -0.20
CA ARG A 190 -17.68 5.50 0.40
C ARG A 190 -18.96 6.32 0.17
N ASP A 191 -20.00 5.63 -0.30
CA ASP A 191 -21.35 6.14 -0.57
C ASP A 191 -21.45 7.25 -1.63
N GLN A 192 -20.40 7.45 -2.44
CA GLN A 192 -20.53 8.26 -3.66
C GLN A 192 -20.97 7.35 -4.81
N ASN A 193 -22.03 7.76 -5.52
CA ASN A 193 -22.38 7.14 -6.80
C ASN A 193 -21.12 7.10 -7.67
N LEU A 194 -20.83 5.93 -8.25
CA LEU A 194 -19.77 5.74 -9.24
C LEU A 194 -19.79 6.96 -10.16
N ALA A 195 -18.63 7.56 -10.40
CA ALA A 195 -18.50 8.72 -11.29
C ALA A 195 -19.04 8.32 -12.68
N GLU A 196 -20.34 8.52 -12.88
CA GLU A 196 -20.97 8.49 -14.18
C GLU A 196 -20.28 9.58 -14.98
N SER A 197 -19.82 9.21 -16.17
CA SER A 197 -19.37 10.05 -17.27
C SER A 197 -19.39 11.57 -16.97
N THR A 198 -18.20 12.18 -17.05
CA THR A 198 -18.05 13.65 -17.00
C THR A 198 -18.99 14.35 -17.99
N GLU A 199 -19.30 13.69 -19.12
CA GLU A 199 -20.23 14.16 -20.15
C GLU A 199 -21.67 14.24 -19.64
N LYS A 200 -22.19 13.23 -18.94
CA LYS A 200 -23.54 13.27 -18.33
C LYS A 200 -23.69 14.41 -17.33
N THR A 201 -22.61 14.73 -16.60
CA THR A 201 -22.64 15.81 -15.60
C THR A 201 -22.61 17.20 -16.26
N GLU A 202 -21.89 17.37 -17.37
CA GLU A 202 -21.91 18.62 -18.14
C GLU A 202 -23.23 18.84 -18.88
N ILE A 203 -23.85 17.78 -19.42
CA ILE A 203 -25.16 17.86 -20.07
C ILE A 203 -26.26 18.26 -19.07
N ILE A 204 -26.23 17.71 -17.85
CA ILE A 204 -27.17 18.10 -16.78
C ILE A 204 -26.91 19.55 -16.33
N SER A 205 -25.64 19.97 -16.22
CA SER A 205 -25.31 21.36 -15.84
C SER A 205 -25.66 22.39 -16.92
N LYS A 206 -25.66 22.00 -18.21
CA LYS A 206 -26.13 22.86 -19.31
C LYS A 206 -27.66 22.92 -19.36
N LYS A 207 -28.36 21.78 -19.23
CA LYS A 207 -29.84 21.76 -19.18
C LYS A 207 -30.41 22.59 -18.04
N VAL A 208 -29.84 22.49 -16.83
CA VAL A 208 -30.29 23.31 -15.68
C VAL A 208 -30.03 24.81 -15.88
N LYS A 209 -29.10 25.20 -16.75
CA LYS A 209 -28.87 26.61 -17.12
C LYS A 209 -29.75 27.09 -18.28
N GLU A 210 -30.31 26.18 -19.08
CA GLU A 210 -31.28 26.51 -20.14
C GLU A 210 -32.72 26.54 -19.59
N ASP A 211 -32.98 25.85 -18.46
CA ASP A 211 -34.28 25.81 -17.77
C ASP A 211 -34.42 26.88 -16.64
N GLN A 212 -33.49 27.83 -16.52
CA GLN A 212 -33.56 29.00 -15.61
C GLN A 212 -33.52 30.32 -16.39
#